data_AF-U4UJ01-F1
#
_entry.id   AF-U4UJ01-F1
#
_cell.length_a   1.000
_cell.length_b   1.000
_cell.length_c   1.000
_cell.angle_alpha   90.00
_cell.angle_beta   90.00
_cell.angle_gamma   90.00
#
_symmetry.space_group_name_H-M   'P 1'
#
loop_
_entity.id
_entity.type
_entity.pdbx_description
1 polymer ?
#
loop_
_entity_poly.entity_id
_entity_poly.type
_entity_poly.pdbx_seq_one_letter_code
_entity_poly.pdbx_strand_id
1 'polypeptide(L)'
;MSTAVVDETSGRNCHGPRLQRPENIPKYLEKQPSEKLWYLYVVHLIRQDAEWSEIESAFNTALLNRAPNYVKLFDIYLKAGDLYDKLTPAKRRQIFETSLKTSKLVALHMKPRYFLYILATEGIAGARNLYARISATDPPSEELHEEMLNAELQQPLEGLQVRAKPVLNTWMKQFGSTGCRVHLRKVEIARIISGPDVNEQIRAIFEHAMASLRTQELREEFKEKYQEIC
;
A
#
# COMPACT_ATOMS: atom_id res chain seq x y z
N MET A 1 21.87 48.29 54.20
CA MET A 1 23.00 48.13 53.24
C MET A 1 22.73 46.88 52.43
N SER A 2 22.86 46.77 51.12
CA SER A 2 22.83 47.67 49.97
C SER A 2 22.74 46.74 48.76
N THR A 3 22.03 47.18 47.72
CA THR A 3 21.67 46.57 46.43
C THR A 3 22.81 46.07 45.52
N ALA A 4 22.52 45.04 44.68
CA ALA A 4 22.62 44.96 43.19
C ALA A 4 22.54 43.46 42.78
N VAL A 5 21.59 42.92 42.01
CA VAL A 5 21.17 43.08 40.58
C VAL A 5 22.31 42.91 39.57
N VAL A 6 22.31 41.78 38.82
CA VAL A 6 22.40 41.71 37.34
C VAL A 6 21.74 40.41 36.85
N ASP A 7 21.06 40.53 35.71
CA ASP A 7 20.16 39.63 34.97
C ASP A 7 20.91 38.83 33.86
N GLU A 8 20.12 38.07 33.08
CA GLU A 8 20.33 37.60 31.69
C GLU A 8 20.44 36.07 31.44
N THR A 9 19.26 35.47 31.29
CA THR A 9 18.79 34.73 30.11
C THR A 9 19.77 33.86 29.30
N SER A 10 19.46 32.57 29.22
CA SER A 10 19.67 31.80 27.98
C SER A 10 18.63 30.69 27.81
N GLY A 11 17.43 31.09 27.36
CA GLY A 11 16.47 30.18 26.75
C GLY A 11 16.95 29.81 25.36
N ARG A 12 17.36 28.55 25.14
CA ARG A 12 17.65 28.04 23.80
C ARG A 12 16.34 27.72 23.08
N ASN A 13 15.85 28.71 22.34
CA ASN A 13 14.87 28.53 21.28
C ASN A 13 15.48 27.67 20.17
N CYS A 14 15.09 26.40 20.10
CA CYS A 14 15.28 25.55 18.93
C CYS A 14 14.23 25.91 17.87
N HIS A 15 14.34 27.11 17.29
CA HIS A 15 13.60 27.48 16.09
C HIS A 15 14.52 27.26 14.89
N GLY A 16 14.42 26.06 14.31
CA GLY A 16 14.89 25.84 12.95
C GLY A 16 14.22 26.84 11.99
N PRO A 17 14.86 27.18 10.87
CA PRO A 17 14.35 28.19 9.96
C PRO A 17 12.96 27.82 9.45
N ARG A 18 11.95 28.66 9.76
CA ARG A 18 10.64 28.65 9.12
C ARG A 18 10.86 28.85 7.63
N LEU A 19 10.72 27.78 6.85
CA LEU A 19 10.61 27.86 5.39
C LEU A 19 9.53 28.88 5.03
N GLN A 20 9.88 29.83 4.15
CA GLN A 20 9.00 30.91 3.73
C GLN A 20 7.65 30.36 3.22
N ARG A 21 6.59 31.07 3.62
CA ARG A 21 5.17 30.69 3.54
C ARG A 21 4.67 30.64 2.09
N PRO A 22 3.89 29.64 1.68
CA PRO A 22 3.03 29.76 0.52
C PRO A 22 1.64 30.27 0.96
N GLU A 23 1.51 31.57 1.25
CA GLU A 23 0.24 32.21 1.70
C GLU A 23 -0.91 32.17 0.67
N ASN A 24 -0.70 31.53 -0.49
CA ASN A 24 -1.62 31.59 -1.63
C ASN A 24 -2.13 30.22 -2.11
N ILE A 25 -1.86 29.10 -1.41
CA ILE A 25 -2.29 27.76 -1.87
C ILE A 25 -3.81 27.70 -2.18
N PRO A 26 -4.72 28.21 -1.34
CA PRO A 26 -6.15 28.23 -1.65
C PRO A 26 -6.49 28.97 -2.95
N LYS A 27 -5.87 30.13 -3.19
CA LYS A 27 -6.07 30.92 -4.42
C LYS A 27 -5.57 30.19 -5.68
N TYR A 28 -4.54 29.35 -5.55
CA TYR A 28 -4.08 28.52 -6.67
C TYR A 28 -4.98 27.31 -6.91
N LEU A 29 -5.56 26.73 -5.85
CA LEU A 29 -6.53 25.65 -5.96
C LEU A 29 -7.81 26.08 -6.71
N GLU A 30 -8.26 27.32 -6.53
CA GLU A 30 -9.40 27.88 -7.26
C GLU A 30 -9.11 28.08 -8.76
N LYS A 31 -7.87 28.44 -9.11
CA LYS A 31 -7.49 28.76 -10.50
C LYS A 31 -7.08 27.54 -11.31
N GLN A 32 -6.33 26.62 -10.70
CA GLN A 32 -5.80 25.44 -11.37
C GLN A 32 -5.59 24.30 -10.35
N PRO A 33 -6.66 23.58 -9.98
CA PRO A 33 -6.53 22.48 -9.03
C PRO A 33 -5.65 21.38 -9.63
N SER A 34 -4.72 20.86 -8.83
CA SER A 34 -3.89 19.71 -9.20
C SER A 34 -3.67 18.81 -7.99
N GLU A 35 -3.35 17.55 -8.25
CA GLU A 35 -3.07 16.55 -7.21
C GLU A 35 -1.96 16.99 -6.26
N LYS A 36 -0.90 17.57 -6.84
CA LYS A 36 0.24 18.10 -6.09
C LYS A 36 -0.17 19.26 -5.21
N LEU A 37 -0.98 20.19 -5.71
CA LEU A 37 -1.45 21.33 -4.92
C LEU A 37 -2.36 20.88 -3.78
N TRP A 38 -3.29 19.95 -4.02
CA TRP A 38 -4.15 19.41 -2.97
C TRP A 38 -3.36 18.67 -1.89
N TYR A 39 -2.39 17.85 -2.30
CA TYR A 39 -1.47 17.21 -1.36
C TYR A 39 -0.69 18.25 -0.53
N LEU A 40 -0.10 19.26 -1.17
CA LEU A 40 0.64 20.32 -0.47
C LEU A 40 -0.26 21.12 0.47
N TYR A 41 -1.52 21.35 0.09
CA TYR A 41 -2.48 22.04 0.93
C TYR A 41 -2.81 21.25 2.18
N VAL A 42 -3.12 19.96 2.07
CA VAL A 42 -3.38 19.10 3.23
C VAL A 42 -2.14 19.01 4.14
N VAL A 43 -0.95 18.86 3.56
CA VAL A 43 0.31 18.89 4.33
C VAL A 43 0.48 20.23 5.04
N HIS A 44 0.13 21.35 4.40
CA HIS A 44 0.19 22.67 5.02
C HIS A 44 -0.75 22.77 6.21
N LEU A 45 -2.01 22.34 6.08
CA LEU A 45 -2.99 22.33 7.17
C LEU A 45 -2.49 21.52 8.37
N ILE A 46 -2.00 20.31 8.13
CA ILE A 46 -1.40 19.44 9.18
C ILE A 46 -0.23 20.15 9.87
N ARG A 47 0.65 20.82 9.11
CA ARG A 47 1.81 21.55 9.68
C ARG A 47 1.43 22.79 10.47
N GLN A 48 0.26 23.36 10.23
CA GLN A 48 -0.28 24.48 11.01
C GLN A 48 -1.10 24.02 12.22
N ASP A 49 -1.18 22.70 12.45
CA ASP A 49 -2.06 22.11 13.46
C ASP A 49 -3.51 22.58 13.31
N ALA A 50 -3.97 22.66 12.06
CA ALA A 50 -5.34 23.05 11.75
C ALA A 50 -6.35 22.05 12.34
N GLU A 51 -7.56 22.52 12.61
CA GLU A 51 -8.65 21.67 13.07
C GLU A 51 -8.91 20.52 12.09
N TRP A 52 -9.23 19.33 12.62
CA TRP A 52 -9.45 18.14 11.79
C TRP A 52 -10.53 18.34 10.72
N SER A 53 -11.56 19.12 11.04
CA SER A 53 -12.65 19.47 10.11
C SER A 53 -12.15 20.20 8.86
N GLU A 54 -11.10 21.03 8.98
CA GLU A 54 -10.49 21.72 7.86
C GLU A 54 -9.71 20.76 6.96
N ILE A 55 -8.96 19.84 7.57
CA ILE A 55 -8.20 18.79 6.86
C ILE A 55 -9.17 17.86 6.11
N GLU A 56 -10.24 17.40 6.78
CA GLU A 56 -11.28 16.57 6.18
C GLU A 56 -12.01 17.29 5.05
N SER A 57 -12.35 18.58 5.23
CA SER A 57 -12.97 19.40 4.20
C SER A 57 -12.07 19.53 2.96
N ALA A 58 -10.77 19.81 3.16
CA ALA A 58 -9.80 19.90 2.06
C ALA A 58 -9.64 18.57 1.31
N PHE A 59 -9.57 17.46 2.04
CA PHE A 59 -9.50 16.13 1.45
C PHE A 59 -10.74 15.81 0.61
N ASN A 60 -11.94 16.01 1.16
CA ASN A 60 -13.19 15.73 0.46
C ASN A 60 -13.35 16.63 -0.78
N THR A 61 -12.99 17.90 -0.67
CA THR A 61 -13.03 18.86 -1.80
C THR A 61 -12.06 18.44 -2.91
N ALA A 62 -10.86 17.95 -2.55
CA ALA A 62 -9.92 17.42 -3.55
C ALA A 62 -10.54 16.27 -4.35
N LEU A 63 -11.22 15.32 -3.70
CA LEU A 63 -11.83 14.18 -4.37
C LEU A 63 -12.91 14.57 -5.39
N LEU A 64 -13.59 15.71 -5.21
CA LEU A 64 -14.57 16.22 -6.17
C LEU A 64 -13.94 16.62 -7.51
N ASN A 65 -12.64 16.95 -7.54
CA ASN A 65 -11.93 17.33 -8.77
C ASN A 65 -11.57 16.11 -9.66
N ARG A 66 -11.79 14.87 -9.17
CA ARG A 66 -11.62 13.61 -9.94
C ARG A 66 -10.26 13.45 -10.64
N ALA A 67 -9.19 13.99 -10.07
CA ALA A 67 -7.86 13.82 -10.63
C ALA A 67 -7.37 12.35 -10.52
N PRO A 68 -6.61 11.85 -11.51
CA PRO A 68 -6.28 10.43 -11.62
C PRO A 68 -5.29 9.90 -10.58
N ASN A 69 -4.46 10.72 -9.97
CA ASN A 69 -3.34 10.32 -9.11
C ASN A 69 -3.39 11.02 -7.75
N TYR A 70 -4.34 10.59 -6.91
CA TYR A 70 -4.46 11.03 -5.51
C TYR A 70 -3.79 10.08 -4.51
N VAL A 71 -2.88 9.20 -4.93
CA VAL A 71 -2.23 8.21 -4.03
C VAL A 71 -1.63 8.90 -2.81
N LYS A 72 -0.80 9.94 -3.03
CA LYS A 72 -0.16 10.70 -1.94
C LYS A 72 -1.16 11.45 -1.06
N LEU A 73 -2.30 11.84 -1.61
CA LEU A 73 -3.35 12.53 -0.85
C LEU A 73 -4.06 11.56 0.12
N PHE A 74 -4.43 10.37 -0.34
CA PHE A 74 -4.96 9.32 0.53
C PHE A 74 -3.93 8.93 1.61
N ASP A 75 -2.66 8.80 1.24
CA ASP A 75 -1.57 8.47 2.16
C ASP A 75 -1.45 9.47 3.31
N ILE A 76 -1.38 10.75 2.99
CA ILE A 76 -1.23 11.77 4.01
C ILE A 76 -2.50 11.90 4.86
N TYR A 77 -3.68 11.70 4.27
CA TYR A 77 -4.94 11.77 5.01
C TYR A 77 -5.09 10.63 6.02
N LEU A 78 -4.76 9.39 5.63
CA LEU A 78 -4.75 8.25 6.56
C LEU A 78 -3.73 8.44 7.69
N LYS A 79 -2.53 8.94 7.37
CA LYS A 79 -1.49 9.24 8.38
C LYS A 79 -1.88 10.36 9.34
N ALA A 80 -2.49 11.43 8.82
CA ALA A 80 -3.03 12.50 9.65
C ALA A 80 -4.13 11.96 10.57
N GLY A 81 -5.01 11.10 10.05
CA GLY A 81 -6.04 10.45 10.85
C GLY A 81 -5.52 9.65 12.04
N ASP A 82 -4.37 8.97 11.87
CA ASP A 82 -3.67 8.28 12.96
C ASP A 82 -3.04 9.28 13.94
N LEU A 83 -2.40 10.33 13.44
CA LEU A 83 -1.73 11.35 14.26
C LEU A 83 -2.70 12.10 15.18
N TYR A 84 -3.90 12.42 14.68
CA TYR A 84 -4.92 13.17 15.41
C TYR A 84 -5.93 12.29 16.17
N ASP A 85 -5.83 10.96 16.04
CA ASP A 85 -6.80 9.98 16.57
C ASP A 85 -8.25 10.29 16.16
N LYS A 86 -8.46 10.56 14.86
CA LYS A 86 -9.78 10.98 14.31
C LYS A 86 -10.43 9.95 13.40
N LEU A 87 -9.72 8.90 13.00
CA LEU A 87 -10.26 7.87 12.11
C LEU A 87 -10.73 6.65 12.90
N THR A 88 -12.04 6.58 13.12
CA THR A 88 -12.67 5.35 13.58
C THR A 88 -12.45 4.20 12.58
N PRO A 89 -12.51 2.93 13.01
CA PRO A 89 -12.35 1.79 12.10
C PRO A 89 -13.34 1.81 10.92
N ALA A 90 -14.58 2.25 11.16
CA ALA A 90 -15.61 2.39 10.13
C ALA A 90 -15.24 3.48 9.09
N LYS A 91 -14.78 4.64 9.55
CA LYS A 91 -14.36 5.73 8.67
C LYS A 91 -13.12 5.34 7.85
N ARG A 92 -12.16 4.66 8.47
CA ARG A 92 -10.96 4.15 7.78
C ARG A 92 -11.31 3.17 6.66
N ARG A 93 -12.25 2.24 6.90
CA ARG A 93 -12.79 1.37 5.83
C ARG A 93 -13.42 2.19 4.72
N GLN A 94 -14.27 3.16 5.06
CA GLN A 94 -14.91 4.02 4.06
C GLN A 94 -13.86 4.73 3.18
N ILE A 95 -12.77 5.22 3.76
CA ILE A 95 -11.68 5.86 3.01
C ILE A 95 -11.04 4.87 2.04
N PHE A 96 -10.73 3.65 2.50
CA PHE A 96 -10.21 2.60 1.61
C PHE A 96 -11.20 2.24 0.50
N GLU A 97 -12.48 2.02 0.81
CA GLU A 97 -13.53 1.74 -0.19
C GLU A 97 -13.65 2.85 -1.23
N THR A 98 -13.57 4.11 -0.79
CA THR A 98 -13.55 5.27 -1.70
C THR A 98 -12.31 5.24 -2.58
N SER A 99 -11.13 4.96 -2.01
CA SER A 99 -9.87 4.91 -2.75
C SER A 99 -9.86 3.86 -3.87
N LEU A 100 -10.52 2.72 -3.67
CA LEU A 100 -10.67 1.67 -4.68
C LEU A 100 -11.54 2.10 -5.87
N LYS A 101 -12.36 3.15 -5.69
CA LYS A 101 -13.28 3.67 -6.72
C LYS A 101 -12.80 4.97 -7.36
N THR A 102 -11.78 5.62 -6.79
CA THR A 102 -11.30 6.93 -7.27
C THR A 102 -10.67 6.85 -8.66
N SER A 103 -9.69 5.96 -8.84
CA SER A 103 -9.01 5.73 -10.12
C SER A 103 -8.29 4.39 -10.11
N LYS A 104 -7.92 3.88 -11.29
CA LYS A 104 -7.13 2.65 -11.39
C LYS A 104 -5.80 2.78 -10.64
N LEU A 105 -5.09 3.89 -10.82
CA LEU A 105 -3.80 4.11 -10.15
C LEU A 105 -3.95 4.14 -8.62
N VAL A 106 -4.95 4.85 -8.09
CA VAL A 106 -5.20 4.87 -6.65
C VAL A 106 -5.58 3.49 -6.14
N ALA A 107 -6.48 2.79 -6.83
CA ALA A 107 -6.89 1.44 -6.45
C ALA A 107 -5.71 0.46 -6.44
N LEU A 108 -4.83 0.51 -7.45
CA LEU A 108 -3.64 -0.34 -7.54
C LEU A 108 -2.75 -0.22 -6.28
N HIS A 109 -2.52 1.02 -5.82
CA HIS A 109 -1.70 1.28 -4.64
C HIS A 109 -2.43 1.03 -3.30
N MET A 110 -3.75 1.19 -3.27
CA MET A 110 -4.52 1.12 -2.03
C MET A 110 -4.99 -0.30 -1.69
N LYS A 111 -5.12 -1.19 -2.67
CA LYS A 111 -5.45 -2.61 -2.44
C LYS A 111 -4.56 -3.32 -1.40
N PRO A 112 -3.22 -3.38 -1.57
CA PRO A 112 -2.36 -4.05 -0.60
C PRO A 112 -2.42 -3.38 0.78
N ARG A 113 -2.52 -2.05 0.83
CA ARG A 113 -2.62 -1.32 2.10
C ARG A 113 -3.94 -1.57 2.84
N TYR A 114 -5.04 -1.64 2.11
CA TYR A 114 -6.33 -1.99 2.69
C TYR A 114 -6.28 -3.42 3.22
N PHE A 115 -5.71 -4.34 2.45
CA PHE A 115 -5.48 -5.72 2.87
C PHE A 115 -4.68 -5.79 4.18
N LEU A 116 -3.53 -5.12 4.26
CA LEU A 116 -2.69 -5.09 5.45
C LEU A 116 -3.40 -4.47 6.65
N TYR A 117 -4.17 -3.40 6.45
CA TYR A 117 -4.99 -2.81 7.51
C TYR A 117 -6.02 -3.82 8.05
N ILE A 118 -6.72 -4.55 7.18
CA ILE A 118 -7.68 -5.57 7.59
C ILE A 118 -6.97 -6.75 8.27
N LEU A 119 -5.83 -7.20 7.74
CA LEU A 119 -5.03 -8.24 8.38
C LEU A 119 -4.63 -7.85 9.81
N ALA A 120 -4.21 -6.60 10.02
CA ALA A 120 -3.81 -6.10 11.33
C ALA A 120 -4.99 -5.93 12.30
N THR A 121 -6.19 -5.59 11.81
CA THR A 121 -7.34 -5.24 12.67
C THR A 121 -8.39 -6.33 12.84
N GLU A 122 -8.51 -7.24 11.88
CA GLU A 122 -9.47 -8.36 11.88
C GLU A 122 -8.80 -9.73 11.76
N GLY A 123 -7.47 -9.78 11.62
CA GLY A 123 -6.73 -11.01 11.43
C GLY A 123 -6.94 -11.65 10.06
N ILE A 124 -6.42 -12.87 9.92
CA ILE A 124 -6.35 -13.57 8.63
C ILE A 124 -7.74 -13.89 8.04
N ALA A 125 -8.77 -14.11 8.88
CA ALA A 125 -10.12 -14.40 8.40
C ALA A 125 -10.75 -13.19 7.69
N GLY A 126 -10.65 -11.99 8.30
CA GLY A 126 -11.07 -10.75 7.65
C GLY A 126 -10.27 -10.47 6.39
N ALA A 127 -8.96 -10.70 6.44
CA ALA A 127 -8.06 -10.47 5.31
C ALA A 127 -8.40 -11.36 4.10
N ARG A 128 -8.70 -12.66 4.32
CA ARG A 128 -9.18 -13.59 3.28
C ARG A 128 -10.47 -13.10 2.62
N ASN A 129 -11.45 -12.66 3.42
CA ASN A 129 -12.72 -12.14 2.91
C ASN A 129 -12.51 -10.89 2.06
N LEU A 130 -11.67 -9.96 2.54
CA LEU A 130 -11.33 -8.76 1.78
C LEU A 130 -10.62 -9.14 0.47
N TYR A 131 -9.58 -9.97 0.54
CA TYR A 131 -8.79 -10.41 -0.61
C TYR A 131 -9.68 -11.02 -1.69
N ALA A 132 -10.58 -11.96 -1.33
CA ALA A 132 -11.48 -12.61 -2.29
C ALA A 132 -12.34 -11.60 -3.06
N ARG A 133 -12.71 -10.47 -2.43
CA ARG A 133 -13.47 -9.40 -3.06
C ARG A 133 -12.61 -8.49 -3.93
N ILE A 134 -11.44 -8.05 -3.44
CA ILE A 134 -10.64 -7.00 -4.11
C ILE A 134 -9.61 -7.55 -5.10
N SER A 135 -9.29 -8.84 -5.06
CA SER A 135 -8.38 -9.47 -6.03
C SER A 135 -9.01 -9.64 -7.41
N ALA A 136 -10.34 -9.76 -7.46
CA ALA A 136 -11.11 -9.92 -8.69
C ALA A 136 -11.46 -8.60 -9.39
N THR A 137 -11.27 -7.46 -8.73
CA THR A 137 -11.60 -6.14 -9.30
C THR A 137 -10.41 -5.57 -10.07
N ASP A 138 -10.67 -4.73 -11.07
CA ASP A 138 -9.60 -4.00 -11.74
C ASP A 138 -9.14 -2.78 -10.92
N PRO A 139 -7.85 -2.40 -11.01
CA PRO A 139 -6.78 -3.12 -11.69
C PRO A 139 -6.25 -4.30 -10.85
N PRO A 140 -5.72 -5.36 -11.48
CA PRO A 140 -5.04 -6.44 -10.78
C PRO A 140 -3.75 -5.92 -10.10
N SER A 141 -3.36 -6.52 -8.98
CA SER A 141 -2.22 -6.06 -8.17
C SER A 141 -1.38 -7.26 -7.73
N GLU A 142 -0.15 -7.36 -8.25
CA GLU A 142 0.80 -8.39 -7.81
C GLU A 142 1.14 -8.26 -6.33
N GLU A 143 1.31 -7.02 -5.85
CA GLU A 143 1.61 -6.73 -4.44
C GLU A 143 0.49 -7.25 -3.52
N LEU A 144 -0.79 -7.09 -3.90
CA LEU A 144 -1.88 -7.69 -3.13
C LEU A 144 -1.80 -9.22 -3.04
N HIS A 145 -1.45 -9.90 -4.14
CA HIS A 145 -1.32 -11.36 -4.14
C HIS A 145 -0.16 -11.82 -3.27
N GLU A 146 0.95 -11.09 -3.34
CA GLU A 146 2.13 -11.35 -2.52
C GLU A 146 1.83 -11.17 -1.04
N GLU A 147 1.20 -10.06 -0.65
CA GLU A 147 0.81 -9.82 0.75
C GLU A 147 -0.15 -10.89 1.27
N MET A 148 -1.12 -11.30 0.46
CA MET A 148 -2.02 -12.40 0.84
C MET A 148 -1.27 -13.72 1.03
N LEU A 149 -0.34 -14.05 0.11
CA LEU A 149 0.43 -15.28 0.21
C LEU A 149 1.41 -15.25 1.39
N ASN A 150 2.03 -14.10 1.66
CA ASN A 150 2.86 -13.88 2.84
C ASN A 150 2.05 -14.08 4.12
N ALA A 151 0.83 -13.53 4.19
CA ALA A 151 -0.06 -13.71 5.33
C ALA A 151 -0.40 -15.20 5.56
N GLU A 152 -0.59 -15.98 4.50
CA GLU A 152 -0.83 -17.44 4.59
C GLU A 152 0.39 -18.24 5.04
N LEU A 153 1.60 -17.80 4.66
CA LEU A 153 2.86 -18.39 5.11
C LEU A 153 3.14 -18.16 6.59
N GLN A 154 2.58 -17.11 7.19
CA GLN A 154 2.65 -16.87 8.63
C GLN A 154 1.65 -17.73 9.43
N GLN A 155 0.76 -18.47 8.76
CA GLN A 155 -0.15 -19.42 9.41
C GLN A 155 0.51 -20.80 9.54
N PRO A 156 -0.01 -21.72 10.39
CA PRO A 156 0.49 -23.08 10.47
C PRO A 156 0.57 -23.76 9.10
N LEU A 157 1.65 -24.51 8.86
CA LEU A 157 1.93 -25.12 7.56
C LEU A 157 0.88 -26.16 7.16
N GLU A 158 0.21 -26.76 8.14
CA GLU A 158 -0.92 -27.65 7.92
C GLU A 158 -1.99 -26.95 7.06
N GLY A 159 -2.27 -27.50 5.89
CA GLY A 159 -3.24 -26.94 4.96
C GLY A 159 -2.75 -25.73 4.16
N LEU A 160 -1.48 -25.33 4.25
CA LEU A 160 -0.91 -24.24 3.45
C LEU A 160 -1.18 -24.45 1.95
N GLN A 161 -1.03 -25.68 1.44
CA GLN A 161 -1.34 -26.02 0.05
C GLN A 161 -2.76 -25.64 -0.35
N VAL A 162 -3.74 -25.92 0.53
CA VAL A 162 -5.16 -25.65 0.29
C VAL A 162 -5.42 -24.14 0.27
N ARG A 163 -4.77 -23.39 1.18
CA ARG A 163 -4.96 -21.94 1.34
C ARG A 163 -4.22 -21.11 0.29
N ALA A 164 -3.01 -21.53 -0.09
CA ALA A 164 -2.20 -20.86 -1.11
C ALA A 164 -2.74 -21.07 -2.53
N LYS A 165 -3.36 -22.23 -2.81
CA LYS A 165 -3.90 -22.58 -4.13
C LYS A 165 -4.83 -21.51 -4.75
N PRO A 166 -5.87 -21.00 -4.08
CA PRO A 166 -6.72 -19.96 -4.66
C PRO A 166 -5.94 -18.66 -4.97
N VAL A 167 -5.01 -18.26 -4.10
CA VAL A 167 -4.19 -17.06 -4.30
C VAL A 167 -3.31 -17.21 -5.54
N LEU A 168 -2.57 -18.31 -5.62
CA LEU A 168 -1.68 -18.62 -6.75
C LEU A 168 -2.45 -18.76 -8.07
N ASN A 169 -3.65 -19.37 -8.05
CA ASN A 169 -4.48 -19.48 -9.25
C ASN A 169 -4.95 -18.12 -9.76
N THR A 170 -5.40 -17.23 -8.88
CA THR A 170 -5.80 -15.87 -9.27
C THR A 170 -4.60 -15.08 -9.80
N TRP A 171 -3.46 -15.14 -9.11
CA TRP A 171 -2.24 -14.46 -9.53
C TRP A 171 -1.76 -14.98 -10.89
N MET A 172 -1.74 -16.30 -11.09
CA MET A 172 -1.39 -16.93 -12.37
C MET A 172 -2.31 -16.49 -13.50
N LYS A 173 -3.62 -16.39 -13.25
CA LYS A 173 -4.59 -15.94 -14.25
C LYS A 173 -4.32 -14.50 -14.70
N GLN A 174 -3.91 -13.63 -13.78
CA GLN A 174 -3.72 -12.20 -14.05
C GLN A 174 -2.32 -11.88 -14.60
N PHE A 175 -1.28 -12.58 -14.14
CA PHE A 175 0.12 -12.23 -14.39
C PHE A 175 0.99 -13.38 -14.89
N GLY A 176 0.46 -14.61 -15.02
CA GLY A 176 1.27 -15.80 -15.34
C GLY A 176 2.04 -15.75 -16.67
N SER A 177 1.65 -14.87 -17.61
CA SER A 177 2.38 -14.64 -18.87
C SER A 177 3.19 -13.34 -18.89
N THR A 178 2.97 -12.44 -17.95
CA THR A 178 3.51 -11.07 -17.95
C THR A 178 4.40 -10.78 -16.74
N GLY A 179 4.50 -11.69 -15.78
CA GLY A 179 5.36 -11.57 -14.60
C GLY A 179 5.90 -12.93 -14.16
N CYS A 180 7.16 -12.94 -13.72
CA CYS A 180 7.85 -14.14 -13.23
C CYS A 180 7.55 -14.44 -11.75
N ARG A 181 7.12 -13.44 -10.97
CA ARG A 181 6.99 -13.51 -9.51
C ARG A 181 6.08 -14.64 -9.03
N VAL A 182 4.93 -14.82 -9.67
CA VAL A 182 4.00 -15.90 -9.31
C VAL A 182 4.61 -17.29 -9.50
N HIS A 183 5.46 -17.49 -10.51
CA HIS A 183 6.13 -18.76 -10.73
C HIS A 183 7.18 -19.04 -9.67
N LEU A 184 7.96 -18.02 -9.28
CA LEU A 184 8.94 -18.13 -8.18
C LEU A 184 8.23 -18.48 -6.87
N ARG A 185 7.12 -17.81 -6.57
CA ARG A 185 6.30 -18.11 -5.38
C ARG A 185 5.72 -19.54 -5.39
N LYS A 186 5.40 -20.10 -6.55
CA LYS A 186 5.00 -21.51 -6.66
C LYS A 186 6.16 -22.45 -6.29
N VAL A 187 7.39 -22.14 -6.72
CA VAL A 187 8.59 -22.93 -6.37
C VAL A 187 8.84 -22.89 -4.86
N GLU A 188 8.81 -21.69 -4.26
CA GLU A 188 8.99 -21.52 -2.82
C GLU A 188 7.94 -22.32 -2.01
N ILE A 189 6.67 -22.23 -2.38
CA ILE A 189 5.59 -22.95 -1.71
C ILE A 189 5.76 -24.47 -1.86
N ALA A 190 6.16 -24.96 -3.04
CA ALA A 190 6.42 -26.38 -3.25
C ALA A 190 7.56 -26.90 -2.34
N ARG A 191 8.63 -26.11 -2.19
CA ARG A 191 9.75 -26.42 -1.27
C ARG A 191 9.29 -26.48 0.19
N ILE A 192 8.50 -25.50 0.63
CA ILE A 192 8.02 -25.44 2.01
C ILE A 192 7.12 -26.64 2.36
N ILE A 193 6.23 -27.03 1.45
CA ILE A 193 5.29 -28.14 1.71
C ILE A 193 6.00 -29.49 1.76
N SER A 194 7.20 -29.62 1.15
CA SER A 194 8.09 -30.79 1.23
C SER A 194 7.38 -32.14 1.10
N GLY A 195 7.30 -32.66 -0.13
CA GLY A 195 6.69 -33.97 -0.43
C GLY A 195 7.62 -34.88 -1.24
N PRO A 196 7.26 -36.17 -1.41
CA PRO A 196 8.07 -37.14 -2.16
C PRO A 196 8.35 -36.69 -3.59
N ASP A 197 7.44 -35.93 -4.20
CA ASP A 197 7.53 -35.49 -5.60
C ASP A 197 7.97 -34.03 -5.75
N VAL A 198 8.56 -33.41 -4.70
CA VAL A 198 8.88 -31.98 -4.70
C VAL A 198 9.78 -31.57 -5.87
N ASN A 199 10.76 -32.39 -6.23
CA ASN A 199 11.68 -32.10 -7.35
C ASN A 199 10.95 -32.16 -8.70
N GLU A 200 10.03 -33.10 -8.88
CA GLU A 200 9.21 -33.20 -10.09
C GLU A 200 8.25 -32.01 -10.20
N GLN A 201 7.63 -31.61 -9.08
CA GLN A 201 6.78 -30.42 -9.03
C GLN A 201 7.54 -29.14 -9.37
N ILE A 202 8.73 -28.94 -8.79
CA ILE A 202 9.59 -27.79 -9.06
C ILE A 202 10.01 -27.76 -10.54
N ARG A 203 10.39 -28.91 -11.11
CA ARG A 203 10.72 -29.03 -12.53
C ARG A 203 9.51 -28.69 -13.41
N ALA A 204 8.33 -29.20 -13.09
CA ALA A 204 7.11 -28.90 -13.83
C ALA A 204 6.75 -27.40 -13.76
N ILE A 205 6.99 -26.74 -12.62
CA ILE A 205 6.82 -25.28 -12.48
C ILE A 205 7.80 -24.54 -13.40
N PHE A 206 9.07 -24.95 -13.44
CA PHE A 206 10.08 -24.35 -14.32
C PHE A 206 9.69 -24.49 -15.80
N GLU A 207 9.36 -25.69 -16.24
CA GLU A 207 8.95 -25.97 -17.63
C GLU A 207 7.70 -25.16 -18.01
N HIS A 208 6.70 -25.11 -17.13
CA HIS A 208 5.51 -24.30 -17.34
C HIS A 208 5.84 -22.81 -17.44
N ALA A 209 6.67 -22.26 -16.54
CA ALA A 209 7.04 -20.85 -16.55
C ALA A 209 7.74 -20.47 -17.86
N MET A 210 8.71 -21.28 -18.29
CA MET A 210 9.44 -21.09 -19.55
C MET A 210 8.51 -21.08 -20.78
N ALA A 211 7.48 -21.92 -20.76
CA ALA A 211 6.47 -21.97 -21.83
C ALA A 211 5.45 -20.81 -21.76
N SER A 212 5.08 -20.34 -20.56
CA SER A 212 4.00 -19.36 -20.39
C SER A 212 4.44 -17.91 -20.44
N LEU A 213 5.70 -17.60 -20.06
CA LEU A 213 6.20 -16.23 -20.02
C LEU A 213 6.34 -15.68 -21.44
N ARG A 214 5.78 -14.49 -21.66
CA ARG A 214 5.57 -13.93 -23.01
C ARG A 214 6.86 -13.49 -23.69
N THR A 215 7.79 -12.90 -22.94
CA THR A 215 9.01 -12.30 -23.50
C THR A 215 10.26 -13.06 -23.08
N GLN A 216 11.35 -12.90 -23.83
CA GLN A 216 12.61 -13.55 -23.50
C GLN A 216 13.22 -12.97 -22.23
N GLU A 217 13.09 -11.66 -22.01
CA GLU A 217 13.58 -10.98 -20.81
C GLU A 217 12.95 -11.57 -19.54
N LEU A 218 11.63 -11.80 -19.55
CA LEU A 218 10.94 -12.42 -18.42
C LEU A 218 11.42 -13.86 -18.15
N ARG A 219 11.76 -14.61 -19.20
CA ARG A 219 12.29 -15.98 -19.06
C ARG A 219 13.69 -15.98 -18.47
N GLU A 220 14.56 -15.07 -18.91
CA GLU A 220 15.91 -14.95 -18.35
C GLU A 220 15.86 -14.46 -16.90
N GLU A 221 15.03 -13.46 -16.59
CA GLU A 221 14.80 -13.00 -15.22
C GLU A 221 14.28 -14.14 -14.32
N PHE A 222 13.34 -14.95 -14.82
CA PHE A 222 12.85 -16.11 -14.09
C PHE A 222 13.96 -17.14 -13.85
N LYS A 223 14.78 -17.46 -14.84
CA LYS A 223 15.88 -18.43 -14.70
C LYS A 223 16.91 -17.98 -13.67
N GLU A 224 17.33 -16.71 -13.72
CA GLU A 224 18.29 -16.13 -12.79
C GLU A 224 17.79 -16.28 -11.35
N LYS A 225 16.57 -15.80 -11.08
CA LYS A 225 15.96 -15.90 -9.74
C LYS A 225 15.64 -17.34 -9.33
N TYR A 226 15.28 -18.20 -10.28
CA TYR A 226 15.03 -19.60 -10.00
C TYR A 226 16.31 -20.31 -9.52
N GLN A 227 17.48 -19.97 -10.06
CA GLN A 227 18.77 -20.52 -9.62
C GLN A 227 19.16 -20.05 -8.22
N GLU A 228 18.77 -18.84 -7.81
CA GLU A 228 19.01 -18.35 -6.45
C GLU A 228 18.19 -19.10 -5.39
N ILE A 229 16.97 -19.52 -5.76
CA ILE A 229 16.04 -20.21 -4.86
C ILE A 229 16.27 -21.73 -4.87
N CYS A 230 16.84 -22.27 -5.96
CA CYS A 230 16.97 -23.71 -6.17
C CYS A 230 18.26 -24.34 -5.64
#